data_AF-A0A397CLG2-F1
#
_entry.id   AF-A0A397CLG2-F1
#
_cell.length_a   1.000
_cell.length_b   1.000
_cell.length_c   1.000
_cell.angle_alpha   90.00
_cell.angle_beta   90.00
_cell.angle_gamma   90.00
#
_symmetry.space_group_name_H-M   'P 1'
#
loop_
_entity.id
_entity.type
_entity.pdbx_description
1 polymer ?
#
loop_
_entity_poly.entity_id
_entity_poly.type
_entity_poly.pdbx_seq_one_letter_code
_entity_poly.pdbx_strand_id
1 'polypeptide(L)'
;MMALQASLKMEVIAKFTQDGLARAKQAHRLFVTLTYAQSLDGSIAAVRADNPSLTVRLVQGTATSPRCGVILLFGQIHARGITSVMVEGGASILTSCLMVQATDSQFLSHGIVTIAPLFVGGLKGVAALLPAYPRLHPVQVASLGKDVVMFGPFAPPQ
;
A
#
# COMPACT_ATOMS: atom_id res chain seq x y z
N MET A 1 -20.91 -15.64 16.71
CA MET A 1 -19.48 -15.60 17.11
C MET A 1 -18.55 -15.15 15.98
N MET A 2 -18.60 -15.76 14.78
CA MET A 2 -17.73 -15.37 13.64
C MET A 2 -17.87 -13.91 13.16
N ALA A 3 -19.10 -13.38 13.08
CA ALA A 3 -19.32 -11.98 12.66
C ALA A 3 -18.72 -10.94 13.62
N LEU A 4 -18.80 -11.22 14.94
CA LEU A 4 -18.20 -10.37 15.98
C LEU A 4 -16.67 -10.33 15.84
N GLN A 5 -16.07 -11.47 15.53
CA GLN A 5 -14.62 -11.61 15.37
C GLN A 5 -14.11 -10.94 14.07
N ALA A 6 -14.90 -10.93 13.00
CA ALA A 6 -14.59 -10.15 11.79
C ALA A 6 -14.70 -8.63 12.04
N SER A 7 -15.74 -8.20 12.80
CA SER A 7 -15.95 -6.80 13.18
C SER A 7 -14.77 -6.26 14.01
N LEU A 8 -14.33 -7.02 15.01
CA LEU A 8 -13.16 -6.68 15.85
C LEU A 8 -11.87 -6.52 15.02
N LYS A 9 -11.66 -7.35 13.99
CA LYS A 9 -10.47 -7.28 13.13
C LYS A 9 -10.48 -6.05 12.22
N MET A 10 -11.65 -5.71 11.67
CA MET A 10 -11.81 -4.48 10.90
C MET A 10 -11.61 -3.23 11.77
N GLU A 11 -12.04 -3.27 13.02
CA GLU A 11 -11.84 -2.20 13.99
C GLU A 11 -10.35 -1.97 14.31
N VAL A 12 -9.56 -3.05 14.39
CA VAL A 12 -8.10 -2.94 14.58
C VAL A 12 -7.43 -2.25 13.38
N ILE A 13 -7.79 -2.61 12.14
CA ILE A 13 -7.22 -1.98 10.93
C ILE A 13 -7.66 -0.52 10.83
N ALA A 14 -8.92 -0.22 11.17
CA ALA A 14 -9.45 1.15 11.20
C ALA A 14 -8.70 2.01 12.23
N LYS A 15 -8.53 1.51 13.45
CA LYS A 15 -7.77 2.18 14.51
C LYS A 15 -6.32 2.40 14.10
N PHE A 16 -5.68 1.38 13.55
CA PHE A 16 -4.32 1.47 13.02
C PHE A 16 -4.19 2.60 12.01
N THR A 17 -5.12 2.68 11.04
CA THR A 17 -5.15 3.71 10.00
C THR A 17 -5.35 5.10 10.61
N GLN A 18 -6.25 5.26 11.57
CA GLN A 18 -6.49 6.53 12.27
C GLN A 18 -5.24 7.01 13.04
N ASP A 19 -4.60 6.12 13.79
CA ASP A 19 -3.38 6.44 14.55
C ASP A 19 -2.22 6.82 13.60
N GLY A 20 -2.16 6.23 12.40
CA GLY A 20 -1.22 6.63 11.35
C GLY A 20 -1.51 8.01 10.75
N LEU A 21 -2.77 8.28 10.43
CA LEU A 21 -3.23 9.55 9.89
C LEU A 21 -2.93 10.71 10.85
N ALA A 22 -3.18 10.51 12.16
CA ALA A 22 -2.88 11.49 13.19
C ALA A 22 -1.38 11.85 13.22
N ARG A 23 -0.50 10.85 13.16
CA ARG A 23 0.96 11.06 13.13
C ARG A 23 1.42 11.79 11.86
N ALA A 24 0.88 11.42 10.70
CA ALA A 24 1.22 12.08 9.44
C ALA A 24 0.78 13.55 9.43
N LYS A 25 -0.42 13.84 9.94
CA LYS A 25 -0.92 15.21 10.13
C LYS A 25 0.00 16.02 11.04
N GLN A 26 0.45 15.46 12.16
CA GLN A 26 1.38 16.11 13.08
C GLN A 26 2.74 16.40 12.43
N ALA A 27 3.21 15.51 11.54
CA ALA A 27 4.44 15.67 10.79
C ALA A 27 4.28 16.52 9.51
N HIS A 28 3.11 17.13 9.28
CA HIS A 28 2.79 17.89 8.05
C HIS A 28 3.10 17.13 6.75
N ARG A 29 2.87 15.81 6.74
CA ARG A 29 3.12 14.96 5.58
C ARG A 29 1.84 14.29 5.11
N LEU A 30 1.83 13.95 3.81
CA LEU A 30 0.76 13.14 3.24
C LEU A 30 0.76 11.75 3.90
N PHE A 31 -0.40 11.30 4.36
CA PHE A 31 -0.56 9.95 4.85
C PHE A 31 -0.78 8.98 3.69
N VAL A 32 0.26 8.23 3.30
CA VAL A 32 0.19 7.27 2.20
C VAL A 32 0.09 5.82 2.70
N THR A 33 -0.97 5.11 2.32
CA THR A 33 -1.11 3.66 2.54
C THR A 33 -0.87 2.93 1.22
N LEU A 34 0.08 1.98 1.19
CA LEU A 34 0.26 1.05 0.08
C LEU A 34 -0.51 -0.23 0.39
N THR A 35 -1.40 -0.66 -0.52
CA THR A 35 -2.16 -1.90 -0.31
C THR A 35 -2.25 -2.75 -1.58
N TYR A 36 -2.17 -4.08 -1.41
CA TYR A 36 -2.40 -5.04 -2.48
C TYR A 36 -2.80 -6.42 -1.94
N ALA A 37 -3.42 -7.23 -2.79
CA ALA A 37 -3.72 -8.63 -2.52
C ALA A 37 -2.83 -9.54 -3.38
N GLN A 38 -2.43 -10.68 -2.83
CA GLN A 38 -1.67 -11.70 -3.53
C GLN A 38 -2.12 -13.11 -3.14
N SER A 39 -1.77 -14.08 -3.99
CA SER A 39 -1.82 -15.52 -3.69
C SER A 39 -0.62 -15.96 -2.82
N LEU A 40 -0.61 -17.21 -2.36
CA LEU A 40 0.50 -17.80 -1.58
C LEU A 40 1.82 -17.81 -2.35
N ASP A 41 1.77 -17.97 -3.68
CA ASP A 41 2.93 -17.87 -4.56
C ASP A 41 3.29 -16.42 -4.94
N GLY A 42 2.70 -15.41 -4.30
CA GLY A 42 3.04 -14.01 -4.46
C GLY A 42 2.59 -13.37 -5.78
N SER A 43 1.57 -13.94 -6.41
CA SER A 43 0.95 -13.37 -7.62
C SER A 43 -0.17 -12.42 -7.25
N ILE A 44 -0.21 -11.26 -7.89
CA ILE A 44 -1.29 -10.27 -7.74
C ILE A 44 -2.39 -10.41 -8.80
N ALA A 45 -2.38 -11.52 -9.57
CA ALA A 45 -3.31 -11.91 -10.64
C ALA A 45 -4.17 -10.76 -11.22
N ALA A 46 -3.70 -10.16 -12.31
CA ALA A 46 -4.39 -9.06 -12.99
C ALA A 46 -5.62 -9.55 -13.78
N VAL A 47 -6.71 -9.87 -13.07
CA VAL A 47 -8.04 -9.62 -13.64
C VAL A 47 -8.39 -8.20 -13.22
N ARG A 48 -8.50 -7.29 -14.19
CA ARG A 48 -9.01 -5.94 -13.96
C ARG A 48 -10.37 -6.10 -13.27
N ALA A 49 -10.48 -5.67 -12.01
CA ALA A 49 -11.78 -5.58 -11.38
C ALA A 49 -12.54 -4.45 -12.10
N ASP A 50 -13.64 -4.79 -12.76
CA ASP A 50 -14.58 -3.83 -13.37
C ASP A 50 -15.41 -3.10 -12.30
N ASN A 51 -14.78 -2.70 -11.19
CA ASN A 51 -15.45 -2.04 -10.06
C ASN A 51 -14.58 -0.89 -9.54
N PRO A 52 -14.82 0.36 -9.97
CA PRO A 52 -13.93 1.48 -9.66
C PRO A 52 -14.40 2.16 -8.37
N SER A 53 -13.74 1.88 -7.27
CA SER A 53 -13.68 2.85 -6.16
C SER A 53 -12.22 3.27 -6.00
N LEU A 54 -11.88 4.38 -6.68
CA LEU A 54 -10.57 5.05 -6.77
C LEU A 54 -9.50 4.36 -7.63
N THR A 55 -9.66 4.48 -8.95
CA THR A 55 -8.51 4.41 -9.86
C THR A 55 -7.72 5.73 -9.77
N VAL A 56 -6.52 5.72 -9.19
CA VAL A 56 -5.54 6.79 -9.44
C VAL A 56 -5.08 6.64 -10.89
N ARG A 57 -5.87 7.17 -11.81
CA ARG A 57 -5.49 7.27 -13.22
C ARG A 57 -4.43 8.36 -13.29
N LEU A 58 -3.19 7.97 -13.57
CA LEU A 58 -2.16 8.92 -13.98
C LEU A 58 -2.72 9.72 -15.16
N VAL A 59 -3.06 10.99 -14.93
CA VAL A 59 -3.22 11.95 -16.01
C VAL A 59 -1.81 12.13 -16.55
N GLN A 60 -1.59 11.68 -17.79
CA GLN A 60 -0.28 11.65 -18.44
C GLN A 60 0.48 12.95 -18.16
N GLY A 61 1.55 12.83 -17.39
CA GLY A 61 2.59 13.84 -17.24
C GLY A 61 3.85 13.30 -17.87
N THR A 62 4.56 14.14 -18.61
CA THR A 62 5.81 13.85 -19.34
C THR A 62 7.01 13.66 -18.39
N ALA A 63 6.84 12.95 -17.26
CA ALA A 63 7.91 12.69 -16.33
C ALA A 63 8.87 11.64 -16.92
N THR A 64 10.13 12.02 -17.05
CA THR A 64 11.22 11.23 -17.64
C THR A 64 11.62 9.99 -16.81
N SER A 65 11.01 9.77 -15.63
CA SER A 65 11.08 8.49 -14.91
C SER A 65 9.79 8.20 -14.12
N PRO A 66 9.37 6.92 -14.01
CA PRO A 66 8.18 6.53 -13.24
C PRO A 66 8.31 6.85 -11.73
N ARG A 67 9.54 6.92 -11.20
CA ARG A 67 9.80 7.32 -9.80
C ARG A 67 9.51 8.80 -9.55
N CYS A 68 9.97 9.67 -10.45
CA CYS A 68 9.70 11.10 -10.37
C CYS A 68 8.20 11.38 -10.50
N GLY A 69 7.46 10.57 -11.26
CA GLY A 69 6.01 10.69 -11.41
C GLY A 69 5.24 10.56 -10.09
N VAL A 70 5.51 9.53 -9.29
CA VAL A 70 4.76 9.30 -8.03
C VAL A 70 5.09 10.31 -6.95
N ILE A 71 6.34 10.77 -6.86
CA ILE A 71 6.75 11.81 -5.90
C ILE A 71 6.04 13.13 -6.21
N LEU A 72 6.09 13.57 -7.48
CA LEU A 72 5.47 14.82 -7.91
C LEU A 72 3.94 14.76 -7.75
N LEU A 73 3.32 13.64 -8.11
CA LEU A 73 1.89 13.44 -7.96
C LEU A 73 1.45 13.59 -6.49
N PHE A 74 2.15 12.95 -5.56
CA PHE A 74 1.78 13.00 -4.14
C PHE A 74 2.02 14.38 -3.55
N GLY A 75 3.08 15.08 -3.98
CA GLY A 75 3.29 16.48 -3.65
C GLY A 75 2.14 17.37 -4.11
N GLN A 76 1.66 17.19 -5.34
CA GLN A 76 0.50 17.92 -5.88
C GLN A 76 -0.81 17.60 -5.14
N ILE A 77 -1.03 16.34 -4.78
CA ILE A 77 -2.19 15.92 -3.99
C ILE A 77 -2.18 16.63 -2.62
N HIS A 78 -1.03 16.61 -1.93
CA HIS A 78 -0.89 17.26 -0.63
C HIS A 78 -1.06 18.78 -0.71
N ALA A 79 -0.50 19.42 -1.74
CA ALA A 79 -0.65 20.86 -1.99
C ALA A 79 -2.10 21.30 -2.25
N ARG A 80 -2.98 20.38 -2.66
CA ARG A 80 -4.42 20.62 -2.82
C ARG A 80 -5.22 20.43 -1.52
N GLY A 81 -4.54 20.21 -0.40
CA GLY A 81 -5.17 20.01 0.92
C GLY A 81 -5.66 18.58 1.18
N ILE A 82 -5.36 17.63 0.28
CA ILE A 82 -5.66 16.21 0.52
C ILE A 82 -4.61 15.67 1.49
N THR A 83 -5.06 15.10 2.60
CA THR A 83 -4.19 14.69 3.72
C THR A 83 -3.87 13.20 3.73
N SER A 84 -4.57 12.39 2.93
CA SER A 84 -4.34 10.95 2.82
C SER A 84 -4.56 10.41 1.41
N VAL A 85 -3.79 9.37 1.06
CA VAL A 85 -3.92 8.60 -0.18
C VAL A 85 -3.79 7.12 0.14
N MET A 86 -4.67 6.30 -0.42
CA MET A 86 -4.51 4.87 -0.51
C MET A 86 -4.07 4.51 -1.94
N VAL A 87 -2.97 3.78 -2.05
CA VAL A 87 -2.39 3.34 -3.33
C VAL A 87 -2.82 1.90 -3.54
N GLU A 88 -3.72 1.72 -4.50
CA GLU A 88 -4.11 0.43 -5.06
C GLU A 88 -3.65 0.37 -6.52
N GLY A 89 -3.07 -0.74 -6.94
CA GLY A 89 -2.66 -0.87 -8.33
C GLY A 89 -1.84 -2.12 -8.64
N GLY A 90 -1.61 -2.31 -9.93
CA GLY A 90 -0.76 -3.39 -10.43
C GLY A 90 0.72 -3.20 -10.09
N ALA A 91 1.51 -4.21 -10.46
CA ALA A 91 2.92 -4.34 -10.09
C ALA A 91 3.78 -3.09 -10.36
N SER A 92 3.49 -2.34 -11.42
CA SER A 92 4.26 -1.14 -11.79
C SER A 92 4.15 -0.01 -10.76
N ILE A 93 2.96 0.27 -10.24
CA ILE A 93 2.76 1.32 -9.23
C ILE A 93 3.30 0.86 -7.87
N LEU A 94 3.06 -0.40 -7.49
CA LEU A 94 3.63 -0.98 -6.27
C LEU A 94 5.16 -0.88 -6.28
N THR A 95 5.78 -1.31 -7.39
CA THR A 95 7.23 -1.24 -7.56
C THR A 95 7.71 0.22 -7.50
N SER A 96 7.05 1.15 -8.19
CA SER A 96 7.47 2.57 -8.18
C SER A 96 7.42 3.17 -6.77
N CYS A 97 6.35 2.93 -6.01
CA CYS A 97 6.22 3.38 -4.63
C CYS A 97 7.29 2.77 -3.72
N LEU A 98 7.54 1.47 -3.84
CA LEU A 98 8.56 0.78 -3.02
C LEU A 98 9.98 1.18 -3.39
N MET A 99 10.26 1.50 -4.66
CA MET A 99 11.54 2.05 -5.09
C MET A 99 11.82 3.41 -4.46
N VAL A 100 10.80 4.27 -4.37
CA VAL A 100 10.92 5.55 -3.66
C VAL A 100 11.10 5.31 -2.17
N GLN A 101 10.30 4.43 -1.56
CA GLN A 101 10.41 4.07 -0.14
C GLN A 101 11.81 3.52 0.23
N ALA A 102 12.43 2.78 -0.69
CA ALA A 102 13.77 2.24 -0.50
C ALA A 102 14.85 3.34 -0.44
N THR A 103 14.60 4.51 -1.03
CA THR A 103 15.51 5.68 -1.01
C THR A 103 15.09 6.78 -0.04
N ASP A 104 13.80 6.86 0.27
CA ASP A 104 13.17 7.81 1.18
C ASP A 104 12.25 7.03 2.12
N SER A 105 12.74 6.76 3.33
CA SER A 105 12.03 5.94 4.32
C SER A 105 10.74 6.58 4.85
N GLN A 106 10.44 7.83 4.49
CA GLN A 106 9.25 8.56 4.93
C GLN A 106 8.17 8.69 3.85
N PHE A 107 8.38 8.11 2.66
CA PHE A 107 7.44 8.23 1.54
C PHE A 107 6.11 7.51 1.80
N LEU A 108 6.17 6.26 2.25
CA LEU A 108 5.01 5.44 2.61
C LEU A 108 4.78 5.46 4.12
N SER A 109 3.52 5.57 4.54
CA SER A 109 3.14 5.48 5.96
C SER A 109 2.93 4.03 6.36
N HIS A 110 2.01 3.35 5.68
CA HIS A 110 1.49 2.04 6.06
C HIS A 110 1.48 1.10 4.88
N GLY A 111 1.71 -0.18 5.15
CA GLY A 111 1.49 -1.28 4.22
C GLY A 111 0.35 -2.17 4.71
N ILE A 112 -0.51 -2.59 3.79
CA ILE A 112 -1.54 -3.60 4.02
C ILE A 112 -1.43 -4.63 2.89
N VAL A 113 -1.17 -5.89 3.23
CA VAL A 113 -1.02 -6.97 2.26
C VAL A 113 -2.01 -8.06 2.60
N THR A 114 -2.88 -8.39 1.65
CA THR A 114 -3.82 -9.51 1.79
C THR A 114 -3.26 -10.73 1.06
N ILE A 115 -3.28 -11.88 1.71
CA ILE A 115 -2.78 -13.15 1.19
C ILE A 115 -3.95 -14.14 1.14
N ALA A 116 -4.39 -14.48 -0.07
CA ALA A 116 -5.36 -15.53 -0.30
C ALA A 116 -4.69 -16.91 -0.23
N PRO A 117 -5.32 -17.94 0.35
CA PRO A 117 -4.75 -19.28 0.49
C PRO A 117 -4.84 -20.10 -0.82
N LEU A 118 -4.36 -19.51 -1.91
CA LEU A 118 -4.43 -20.03 -3.27
C LEU A 118 -3.04 -20.02 -3.92
N PHE A 119 -2.81 -20.91 -4.88
CA PHE A 119 -1.67 -20.87 -5.79
C PHE A 119 -2.20 -20.56 -7.19
N VAL A 120 -1.81 -19.42 -7.77
CA VAL A 120 -2.44 -18.92 -9.01
C VAL A 120 -1.46 -18.79 -10.16
N GLY A 121 -0.17 -18.55 -9.88
CA GLY A 121 0.79 -18.12 -10.89
C GLY A 121 0.51 -16.69 -11.38
N GLY A 122 1.42 -16.10 -12.16
CA GLY A 122 1.23 -14.80 -12.80
C GLY A 122 2.17 -13.70 -12.31
N LEU A 123 1.69 -12.45 -12.34
CA LEU A 123 2.48 -11.25 -12.11
C LEU A 123 2.82 -11.08 -10.62
N LYS A 124 4.10 -10.87 -10.31
CA LYS A 124 4.55 -10.54 -8.95
C LYS A 124 4.20 -9.10 -8.61
N GLY A 125 3.86 -8.84 -7.35
CA GLY A 125 3.56 -7.47 -6.87
C GLY A 125 4.75 -6.51 -6.99
N VAL A 126 5.96 -7.02 -6.75
CA VAL A 126 7.22 -6.28 -6.95
C VAL A 126 7.95 -6.91 -8.13
N ALA A 127 8.03 -6.17 -9.24
CA ALA A 127 8.50 -6.70 -10.52
C ALA A 127 10.02 -6.54 -10.73
N ALA A 128 10.69 -5.75 -9.89
CA ALA A 128 12.12 -5.46 -10.00
C ALA A 128 12.79 -5.55 -8.62
N LEU A 129 14.10 -5.84 -8.61
CA LEU A 129 14.88 -5.77 -7.39
C LEU A 129 14.94 -4.33 -6.87
N LEU A 130 14.64 -4.16 -5.59
CA LEU A 130 14.69 -2.86 -4.92
C LEU A 130 16.13 -2.57 -4.44
N PRO A 131 16.57 -1.29 -4.41
CA PRO A 131 17.93 -0.92 -3.98
C PRO A 131 18.14 -1.07 -2.46
N ALA A 132 17.04 -1.11 -1.71
CA ALA A 132 16.98 -1.48 -0.29
C ALA A 132 15.66 -2.23 -0.06
N TYR A 133 15.46 -2.77 1.13
CA TYR A 133 14.28 -3.60 1.44
C TYR A 133 13.33 -2.88 2.40
N PRO A 134 12.36 -2.09 1.89
CA PRO A 134 11.26 -1.56 2.70
C PRO A 134 10.59 -2.68 3.50
N ARG A 135 10.39 -2.42 4.79
CA ARG A 135 9.79 -3.39 5.70
C ARG A 135 8.67 -2.76 6.49
N LEU A 136 7.72 -3.59 6.92
CA LEU A 136 6.72 -3.21 7.91
C LEU A 136 7.23 -3.57 9.31
N HIS A 137 7.12 -2.65 10.27
CA HIS A 137 7.48 -2.93 11.67
C HIS A 137 6.88 -1.91 12.66
N PRO A 138 6.16 -2.34 13.71
CA PRO A 138 5.77 -3.74 14.00
C PRO A 138 4.66 -4.22 13.05
N VAL A 139 4.70 -5.51 12.70
CA VAL A 139 3.67 -6.15 11.86
C VAL A 139 2.57 -6.73 12.73
N GLN A 140 1.33 -6.50 12.30
CA GLN A 140 0.14 -7.16 12.80
C GLN A 140 -0.42 -8.09 11.73
N VAL A 141 -1.03 -9.19 12.16
CA VAL A 141 -1.57 -10.22 11.27
C VAL A 141 -2.98 -10.57 11.74
N ALA A 142 -3.94 -10.62 10.83
CA ALA A 142 -5.32 -10.97 11.12
C ALA A 142 -5.93 -11.77 9.97
N SER A 143 -6.81 -12.73 10.25
CA SER A 143 -7.57 -13.43 9.20
C SER A 143 -8.76 -12.61 8.74
N LEU A 144 -8.96 -12.43 7.43
CA LEU A 144 -10.13 -11.79 6.83
C LEU A 144 -10.89 -12.84 5.99
N GLY A 145 -11.95 -13.41 6.54
CA GLY A 145 -12.60 -14.56 5.92
C GLY A 145 -11.63 -15.75 5.82
N LYS A 146 -11.32 -16.18 4.60
CA LYS A 146 -10.34 -17.24 4.31
C LYS A 146 -8.92 -16.71 4.10
N ASP A 147 -8.76 -15.41 4.00
CA ASP A 147 -7.49 -14.76 3.68
C ASP A 147 -6.76 -14.33 4.95
N VAL A 148 -5.48 -14.00 4.81
CA VAL A 148 -4.65 -13.41 5.87
C VAL A 148 -4.26 -12.01 5.47
N VAL A 149 -4.52 -11.03 6.33
CA VAL A 149 -4.08 -9.64 6.15
C VAL A 149 -2.89 -9.38 7.06
N MET A 150 -1.78 -8.96 6.48
CA MET A 150 -0.60 -8.45 7.18
C MET A 150 -0.56 -6.94 7.03
N PHE A 151 -0.43 -6.20 8.13
CA PHE A 151 -0.41 -4.75 8.09
C PHE A 151 0.51 -4.16 9.14
N GLY A 152 1.04 -2.97 8.88
CA GLY A 152 1.95 -2.29 9.78
C GLY A 152 2.50 -1.01 9.16
N PRO A 153 3.16 -0.15 9.96
CA PRO A 153 3.81 1.03 9.42
C PRO A 153 5.10 0.63 8.69
N PHE A 154 5.45 1.38 7.65
CA PHE A 154 6.76 1.26 7.06
C PHE A 154 7.81 1.76 8.06
N ALA A 155 8.87 0.99 8.20
CA ALA A 155 10.06 1.36 8.93
C ALA A 155 11.23 1.58 7.95
N PRO A 156 12.29 2.29 8.37
CA PRO A 156 13.51 2.37 7.57
C PRO A 156 13.99 0.96 7.16
N PRO A 157 14.65 0.79 5.99
CA PRO A 157 15.25 -0.48 5.58
C PRO A 157 16.22 -1.04 6.64
N GLN A 158 16.45 -2.36 6.64
CA GLN A 158 17.49 -2.99 7.48
C GLN A 158 18.85 -2.76 6.85
#